data_AF-A0A917KXJ8-F1
#
_entry.id   AF-A0A917KXJ8-F1
#
_cell.length_a   1.000
_cell.length_b   1.000
_cell.length_c   1.000
_cell.angle_alpha   90.00
_cell.angle_beta   90.00
_cell.angle_gamma   90.00
#
_symmetry.space_group_name_H-M   'P 1'
#
loop_
_entity.id
_entity.type
_entity.pdbx_description
1 polymer ?
#
loop_
_entity_poly.entity_id
_entity_poly.type
_entity_poly.pdbx_seq_one_letter_code
_entity_poly.pdbx_strand_id
1 'polypeptide(L)'
;MAIVSQKVSDLSGKQGNDKQFAAVVVRQHPDIDQPKALDVLVTELGAFKDISDDLVIIEITTPDGKKRDAYVPLEEFNKAATDMPQILKDARGTRGRVPGTKVGNGNGS
;
A
#
# COMPACT_ATOMS: atom_id res chain seq x y z
N MET A 1 13.46 -32.80 -32.34
CA MET A 1 13.82 -31.93 -31.19
C MET A 1 12.55 -31.27 -30.70
N ALA A 2 12.13 -31.52 -29.47
CA ALA A 2 11.07 -30.74 -28.84
C ALA A 2 11.72 -29.50 -28.24
N ILE A 3 11.35 -28.31 -28.70
CA ILE A 3 11.73 -27.07 -28.02
C ILE A 3 10.90 -27.04 -26.74
N VAL A 4 11.51 -27.42 -25.62
CA VAL A 4 10.88 -27.28 -24.32
C VAL A 4 11.04 -25.82 -23.94
N SER A 5 9.97 -25.04 -24.04
CA SER A 5 9.98 -23.64 -23.61
C SER A 5 10.09 -23.62 -22.08
N GLN A 6 11.27 -23.29 -21.57
CA GLN A 6 11.52 -23.12 -20.14
C GLN A 6 11.65 -21.62 -19.86
N LYS A 7 10.80 -21.08 -18.98
CA LYS A 7 10.92 -19.71 -18.48
C LYS A 7 11.89 -19.66 -17.31
N VAL A 8 12.52 -18.50 -17.10
CA VAL A 8 13.47 -18.21 -16.03
C VAL A 8 12.90 -17.11 -15.14
N SER A 9 12.92 -17.29 -13.82
CA SER A 9 12.47 -16.28 -12.86
C SER A 9 13.40 -15.08 -12.84
N ASP A 10 12.83 -13.88 -12.90
CA ASP A 10 13.56 -12.62 -12.75
C ASP A 10 14.08 -12.40 -11.32
N LEU A 11 13.47 -13.05 -10.32
CA LEU A 11 13.90 -12.90 -8.92
C LEU A 11 15.07 -13.81 -8.55
N SER A 12 15.02 -15.08 -8.96
CA SER A 12 15.99 -16.10 -8.52
C SER A 12 16.82 -16.72 -9.63
N GLY A 13 16.50 -16.45 -10.90
CA GLY A 13 17.12 -17.10 -12.05
C GLY A 13 16.75 -18.57 -12.20
N LYS A 14 15.77 -19.08 -11.44
CA LYS A 14 15.35 -20.48 -11.52
C LYS A 14 14.47 -20.75 -12.73
N GLN A 15 14.70 -21.89 -13.37
CA GLN A 15 13.88 -22.36 -14.48
C GLN A 15 12.61 -23.05 -13.98
N GLY A 16 11.53 -22.90 -14.74
CA GLY A 16 10.28 -23.62 -14.53
C GLY A 16 9.42 -23.66 -15.80
N ASN A 17 8.30 -24.36 -15.72
CA ASN A 17 7.30 -24.36 -16.78
C ASN A 17 6.40 -23.13 -16.67
N ASP A 18 5.81 -22.68 -17.78
CA ASP A 18 4.92 -21.49 -17.81
C ASP A 18 3.82 -21.49 -16.73
N LYS A 19 3.29 -22.66 -16.36
CA LYS A 19 2.25 -22.80 -15.32
C LYS A 19 2.72 -22.47 -13.90
N GLN A 20 4.04 -22.41 -13.69
CA GLN A 20 4.66 -22.13 -12.39
C GLN A 20 5.03 -20.65 -12.25
N PHE A 21 4.77 -19.84 -13.27
CA PHE A 21 5.09 -18.42 -13.30
C PHE A 21 3.86 -17.55 -13.03
N ALA A 22 4.09 -16.43 -12.37
CA ALA A 22 3.16 -15.34 -12.19
C ALA A 22 3.81 -14.05 -12.70
N ALA A 23 3.00 -13.14 -13.23
CA ALA A 23 3.44 -11.81 -13.63
C ALA A 23 3.21 -10.83 -12.47
N VAL A 24 4.30 -10.23 -11.97
CA VAL A 24 4.27 -9.19 -10.94
C VAL A 24 4.59 -7.85 -11.59
N VAL A 25 3.73 -6.86 -11.39
CA VAL A 25 3.93 -5.51 -11.95
C VAL A 25 4.38 -4.55 -10.86
N VAL A 26 5.64 -4.12 -10.94
CA VAL A 26 6.18 -3.06 -10.10
C VAL A 26 5.75 -1.72 -10.68
N ARG A 27 4.79 -1.05 -10.03
CA ARG A 27 4.25 0.23 -10.50
C ARG A 27 5.09 1.44 -10.11
N GLN A 28 5.78 1.37 -8.96
CA GLN A 28 6.57 2.47 -8.42
C GLN A 28 7.76 1.92 -7.63
N HIS A 29 8.97 2.38 -7.96
CA HIS A 29 10.22 2.05 -7.28
C HIS A 29 11.20 3.21 -7.49
N PRO A 30 12.06 3.59 -6.52
CA PRO A 30 13.00 4.70 -6.67
C PRO A 30 13.91 4.59 -7.91
N ASP A 31 14.22 3.35 -8.29
CA ASP A 31 15.10 3.05 -9.43
C ASP A 31 14.37 2.80 -10.76
N ILE A 32 13.04 3.01 -10.82
CA ILE A 32 12.27 2.90 -12.06
C ILE A 32 11.44 4.17 -12.30
N ASP A 33 11.48 4.62 -13.54
CA ASP A 33 10.75 5.76 -14.09
C ASP A 33 9.42 5.34 -14.75
N GLN A 34 9.27 4.05 -15.03
CA GLN A 34 8.06 3.46 -15.62
C GLN A 34 7.74 2.08 -15.02
N PRO A 35 6.47 1.64 -15.03
CA PRO A 35 6.09 0.33 -14.53
C PRO A 35 6.81 -0.80 -15.26
N LYS A 36 7.28 -1.80 -14.51
CA LYS A 36 7.95 -2.98 -15.06
C LYS A 36 7.23 -4.26 -14.63
N ALA A 37 7.09 -5.20 -15.57
CA ALA A 37 6.60 -6.54 -15.29
C ALA A 37 7.78 -7.48 -15.03
N LEU A 38 7.63 -8.34 -14.02
CA LEU A 38 8.57 -9.39 -13.65
C LEU A 38 7.85 -10.73 -13.77
N ASP A 39 8.51 -11.69 -14.41
CA ASP A 39 8.10 -13.09 -14.45
C ASP A 39 8.73 -13.81 -13.26
N VAL A 40 7.92 -14.22 -12.29
CA VAL A 40 8.40 -14.80 -11.03
C VAL A 40 7.72 -16.13 -10.76
N LEU A 41 8.36 -17.03 -10.01
CA LEU A 41 7.72 -18.28 -9.63
C LEU A 41 6.61 -18.03 -8.62
N VAL A 42 5.50 -18.78 -8.72
CA VAL A 42 4.38 -18.67 -7.76
C VAL A 42 4.84 -18.91 -6.32
N THR A 43 5.81 -19.80 -6.11
CA THR A 43 6.40 -20.07 -4.79
C THR A 43 7.21 -18.90 -4.23
N GLU A 44 7.67 -17.99 -5.08
CA GLU A 44 8.40 -16.78 -4.69
C GLU A 44 7.46 -15.64 -4.31
N LEU A 45 6.17 -15.74 -4.67
CA LEU A 45 5.20 -14.72 -4.32
C LEU A 45 5.07 -14.52 -2.81
N GLY A 46 5.31 -15.56 -2.01
CA GLY A 46 5.33 -15.44 -0.54
C GLY A 46 6.46 -14.55 0.02
N ALA A 47 7.45 -14.18 -0.80
CA ALA A 47 8.46 -13.18 -0.41
C ALA A 47 7.88 -11.76 -0.44
N PHE A 48 6.87 -11.51 -1.28
CA PHE A 48 6.05 -10.31 -1.19
C PHE A 48 5.03 -10.57 -0.08
N LYS A 49 5.26 -10.01 1.12
CA LYS A 49 4.19 -9.97 2.13
C LYS A 49 2.97 -9.35 1.47
N ASP A 50 1.78 -9.91 1.68
CA ASP A 50 0.53 -9.25 1.29
C ASP A 50 0.42 -7.97 2.13
N ILE A 51 0.94 -6.86 1.60
CA ILE A 51 0.92 -5.56 2.29
C ILE A 51 -0.46 -4.92 2.11
N SER A 52 -1.34 -5.46 1.24
CA SER A 52 -2.61 -4.81 0.88
C SER A 52 -3.51 -4.53 2.09
N ASP A 53 -3.55 -5.45 3.05
CA ASP A 53 -4.48 -5.37 4.17
C ASP A 53 -3.91 -4.52 5.32
N ASP A 54 -2.59 -4.39 5.38
CA ASP A 54 -1.84 -3.68 6.41
C ASP A 54 -1.12 -2.43 5.86
N LEU A 55 -1.62 -1.80 4.79
CA LEU A 55 -1.04 -0.56 4.24
C LEU A 55 -1.87 0.67 4.63
N VAL A 56 -1.22 1.63 5.28
CA VAL A 56 -1.78 2.94 5.61
C VAL A 56 -1.34 3.97 4.57
N ILE A 57 -2.31 4.66 3.97
CA ILE A 57 -2.09 5.74 3.01
C ILE A 57 -2.30 7.08 3.72
N ILE A 58 -1.28 7.95 3.72
CA ILE A 58 -1.29 9.24 4.41
C ILE A 58 -1.05 10.36 3.42
N GLU A 59 -1.93 11.36 3.39
CA GLU A 59 -1.67 12.62 2.69
C GLU A 59 -0.90 13.57 3.63
N ILE A 60 0.30 13.97 3.23
CA ILE A 60 1.14 14.93 3.96
C ILE A 60 1.08 16.27 3.24
N THR A 61 0.54 17.28 3.92
CA THR A 61 0.63 18.68 3.47
C THR A 61 1.84 19.33 4.12
N THR A 62 2.84 19.70 3.33
CA THR A 62 4.03 20.43 3.79
C THR A 62 3.70 21.89 4.09
N PRO A 63 4.53 22.61 4.90
CA PRO A 63 4.33 24.03 5.17
C PRO A 63 4.26 24.91 3.91
N ASP A 64 4.93 24.50 2.84
CA ASP A 64 4.89 25.16 1.52
C ASP A 64 3.57 24.91 0.75
N GLY A 65 2.59 24.25 1.36
CA GLY A 65 1.30 23.92 0.76
C GLY A 65 1.33 22.74 -0.22
N LYS A 66 2.49 22.13 -0.45
CA LYS A 66 2.60 20.95 -1.32
C LYS A 66 2.07 19.72 -0.61
N LYS A 67 1.23 18.97 -1.31
CA LYS A 67 0.69 17.68 -0.87
C LYS A 67 1.47 16.53 -1.46
N ARG A 68 1.65 15.47 -0.70
CA ARG A 68 2.21 14.20 -1.17
C ARG A 68 1.57 13.04 -0.44
N ASP A 69 1.39 11.93 -1.13
CA ASP A 69 0.93 10.69 -0.52
C ASP A 69 2.14 9.88 -0.05
N ALA A 70 2.00 9.27 1.12
CA ALA A 70 2.95 8.34 1.69
C ALA A 70 2.24 7.02 2.00
N TYR A 71 2.90 5.92 1.66
CA TYR A 71 2.42 4.56 1.91
C TYR A 71 3.29 3.95 2.99
N VAL A 72 2.69 3.56 4.11
CA VAL A 72 3.42 3.07 5.30
C VAL A 72 2.75 1.79 5.80
N PRO A 73 3.50 0.75 6.18
CA PRO A 73 2.90 -0.41 6.85
C PRO A 73 2.18 -0.01 8.14
N LEU A 74 1.05 -0.64 8.43
CA LEU A 74 0.21 -0.40 9.62
C LEU A 74 1.01 -0.57 10.91
N GLU A 75 1.86 -1.60 10.97
CA GLU A 75 2.74 -1.83 12.12
C GLU A 75 3.68 -0.64 12.35
N GLU A 76 4.28 -0.11 11.29
CA GLU A 76 5.21 1.01 11.38
C GLU A 76 4.49 2.32 11.70
N PHE A 77 3.29 2.52 11.13
CA PHE A 77 2.43 3.63 11.47
C PHE A 77 2.00 3.60 12.95
N ASN A 78 1.62 2.43 13.46
CA ASN A 78 1.21 2.26 14.85
C ASN A 78 2.36 2.49 15.85
N LYS A 79 3.63 2.32 15.45
CA LYS A 79 4.79 2.66 16.30
C LYS A 79 5.01 4.15 16.48
N ALA A 80 4.44 4.99 15.61
CA ALA A 80 4.62 6.45 15.70
C ALA A 80 3.96 7.05 16.96
N ALA A 81 3.10 6.29 17.66
CA ALA A 81 2.53 6.70 18.93
C ALA A 81 2.23 5.50 19.84
N THR A 82 2.12 5.72 21.14
CA THR A 82 1.84 4.66 22.13
C THR A 82 0.47 3.98 21.93
N ASP A 83 -0.54 4.72 21.46
CA ASP A 83 -1.89 4.21 21.18
C ASP A 83 -2.49 4.92 19.95
N MET A 84 -1.94 4.59 18.78
CA MET A 84 -2.39 5.15 17.50
C MET A 84 -3.89 4.89 17.22
N PRO A 85 -4.47 3.70 17.50
CA PRO A 85 -5.90 3.47 17.30
C PRO A 85 -6.79 4.44 18.09
N GLN A 86 -6.44 4.76 19.34
CA GLN A 86 -7.19 5.72 20.14
C GLN A 86 -7.02 7.15 19.61
N ILE A 87 -5.78 7.53 19.24
CA ILE A 87 -5.49 8.85 18.64
C ILE A 87 -6.33 9.08 17.38
N LEU A 88 -6.45 8.07 16.50
CA LEU A 88 -7.26 8.19 15.28
C LEU A 88 -8.75 8.36 15.58
N LYS A 89 -9.28 7.73 16.64
CA LYS A 89 -10.68 7.88 17.06
C LYS A 89 -10.95 9.28 17.61
N ASP A 90 -10.00 9.82 18.35
CA ASP A 90 -10.10 11.15 18.98
C ASP A 90 -9.75 12.29 18.01
N ALA A 91 -9.07 11.98 16.90
CA ALA A 91 -8.68 12.95 15.89
C ALA A 91 -9.88 13.61 15.22
N ARG A 92 -9.72 14.90 14.88
CA ARG A 92 -10.73 15.66 14.15
C ARG A 92 -10.88 15.09 12.74
N GLY A 93 -12.12 14.78 12.35
CA GLY A 93 -12.42 14.37 10.98
C GLY A 93 -12.03 15.44 9.95
N THR A 94 -11.51 15.00 8.81
CA THR A 94 -11.07 15.87 7.69
C THR A 94 -12.23 16.62 7.01
N ARG A 95 -13.47 16.25 7.29
CA ARG A 95 -14.70 16.89 6.78
C ARG A 95 -15.52 17.49 7.91
N GLY A 96 -15.05 18.57 8.53
CA GLY A 96 -15.87 19.58 9.25
C GLY A 96 -16.80 19.12 10.39
N ARG A 97 -16.95 17.83 10.68
CA ARG A 97 -17.73 17.33 11.82
C ARG A 97 -16.78 17.04 12.95
N VAL A 98 -16.92 17.83 14.01
CA VAL A 98 -16.43 17.47 15.33
C VAL A 98 -17.24 16.24 15.77
N PRO A 99 -16.63 15.07 15.99
CA PRO A 99 -17.33 13.98 16.64
C PRO A 99 -17.75 14.46 18.03
N GLY A 100 -19.06 14.54 18.30
CA GLY A 100 -19.61 14.92 19.60
C GLY A 100 -20.40 16.23 19.69
N THR A 101 -20.41 17.10 18.67
CA THR A 101 -21.35 18.24 18.67
C THR A 101 -22.70 17.81 18.11
N LYS A 102 -23.66 17.51 18.99
CA LYS A 102 -25.09 17.61 18.63
C LYS A 102 -25.33 19.06 18.22
N VAL A 103 -25.44 19.32 16.92
CA VAL A 103 -26.05 20.57 16.44
C VAL A 103 -27.53 20.48 16.80
N GLY A 104 -27.87 20.95 18.00
CA GLY A 104 -29.25 21.27 18.34
C GLY A 104 -29.65 22.47 17.50
N ASN A 105 -30.41 22.23 16.42
CA ASN A 105 -31.11 23.31 15.75
C ASN A 105 -32.49 23.45 16.40
N GLY A 106 -32.58 24.35 17.37
CA GLY A 106 -33.85 24.84 17.88
C GLY A 106 -34.59 25.68 16.83
N ASN A 107 -35.90 25.49 16.80
CA ASN A 107 -36.97 26.45 16.52
C ASN A 107 -36.76 27.59 15.50
N GLY A 108 -37.63 27.64 14.49
CA GLY A 108 -37.94 28.88 13.78
C GLY A 108 -38.48 28.70 12.36
N SER A 109 -39.72 28.25 12.20
CA SER A 109 -40.82 29.06 11.64
C SER A 109 -42.14 28.29 11.60
#